data_AF-A0A3A4R090-F1
#
_entry.id   AF-A0A3A4R090-F1
#
_cell.length_a   1.000
_cell.length_b   1.000
_cell.length_c   1.000
_cell.angle_alpha   90.00
_cell.angle_beta   90.00
_cell.angle_gamma   90.00
#
_symmetry.space_group_name_H-M   'P 1'
#
loop_
_entity.id
_entity.type
_entity.pdbx_description
1 polymer ?
#
loop_
_entity_poly.entity_id
_entity_poly.type
_entity_poly.pdbx_seq_one_letter_code
_entity_poly.pdbx_strand_id
1 'polypeptide(L)'
;MLRNIIRFYTRYFAVFVVICGVIAYIKPAPFIALKPFMGSFFALTMFGIGIVLDSRDFIAIARHPFPVFVGTVAQFTIMPLGAWIAARLFGLPPAIALGLILTGSAPGAMASNVMCYVAGADTAYSVSLTTVSTLLTPLMTPGLTYLLAREYFHIDFSAIFLSVVQMVILPLIAGLALRYFLKSRINRIIDIFPAV
;
A
#
# COMPACT_ATOMS: atom_id res chain seq x y z
N MET A 1 8.41 -8.65 -27.06
CA MET A 1 7.35 -7.63 -27.22
C MET A 1 6.66 -7.31 -25.89
N LEU A 2 6.04 -8.28 -25.20
CA LEU A 2 5.30 -8.07 -23.95
C LEU A 2 6.10 -7.39 -22.82
N ARG A 3 7.34 -7.83 -22.54
CA ARG A 3 8.22 -7.21 -21.52
C ARG A 3 8.52 -5.73 -21.79
N ASN A 4 8.61 -5.32 -23.05
CA ASN A 4 8.88 -3.92 -23.40
C ASN A 4 7.65 -3.05 -23.15
N ILE A 5 6.45 -3.58 -23.43
CA ILE A 5 5.17 -2.91 -23.15
C ILE A 5 5.00 -2.73 -21.64
N ILE A 6 5.22 -3.79 -20.86
CA ILE A 6 5.17 -3.75 -19.39
C ILE A 6 6.14 -2.71 -18.84
N ARG A 7 7.40 -2.73 -19.29
CA ARG A 7 8.40 -1.76 -18.84
C ARG A 7 8.04 -0.32 -19.20
N PHE A 8 7.48 -0.09 -20.38
CA PHE A 8 6.99 1.22 -20.79
C PHE A 8 5.85 1.68 -19.88
N TYR A 9 4.86 0.82 -19.64
CA TYR A 9 3.74 1.11 -18.75
C TYR A 9 4.21 1.46 -17.33
N THR A 10 5.05 0.63 -16.71
CA THR A 10 5.56 0.86 -15.35
C THR A 10 6.39 2.15 -15.28
N ARG A 11 7.18 2.47 -16.32
CA ARG A 11 7.97 3.72 -16.37
C ARG A 11 7.10 4.97 -16.40
N TYR A 12 5.99 4.93 -17.14
CA TYR A 12 5.07 6.07 -17.29
C TYR A 12 3.81 5.94 -16.44
N PHE A 13 3.82 5.05 -15.44
CA PHE A 13 2.64 4.74 -14.61
C PHE A 13 2.00 5.99 -14.03
N ALA A 14 2.78 6.89 -13.43
CA ALA A 14 2.27 8.14 -12.87
C ALA A 14 1.58 9.03 -13.92
N VAL A 15 2.11 9.07 -15.15
CA VAL A 15 1.50 9.82 -16.26
C VAL A 15 0.14 9.22 -16.63
N PHE A 16 0.06 7.89 -16.73
CA PHE A 16 -1.21 7.21 -16.96
C PHE A 16 -2.23 7.46 -15.85
N VAL A 17 -1.82 7.43 -14.58
CA VAL A 17 -2.71 7.73 -13.44
C VAL A 17 -3.27 9.15 -13.55
N VAL A 18 -2.44 10.14 -13.86
CA VAL A 18 -2.88 11.53 -14.03
C VAL A 18 -3.84 11.67 -15.21
N ILE A 19 -3.51 11.08 -16.37
CA ILE A 19 -4.38 11.11 -17.56
C ILE A 19 -5.73 10.46 -17.25
N CYS A 20 -5.73 9.26 -16.65
CA CYS A 20 -6.96 8.59 -16.26
C CYS A 20 -7.76 9.40 -15.23
N GLY A 21 -7.11 10.07 -14.29
CA GLY A 21 -7.75 10.98 -13.33
C GLY A 21 -8.44 12.16 -14.01
N VAL A 22 -7.77 12.79 -14.98
CA VAL A 22 -8.35 13.90 -15.77
C VAL A 22 -9.53 13.41 -16.61
N ILE A 23 -9.40 12.24 -17.26
CA ILE A 23 -10.51 11.66 -18.03
C ILE A 23 -11.68 11.30 -17.12
N ALA A 24 -11.43 10.73 -15.94
CA ALA A 24 -12.46 10.38 -14.96
C ALA A 24 -13.19 11.63 -14.44
N TYR A 25 -12.49 12.74 -14.27
CA TYR A 25 -13.10 14.02 -13.91
C TYR A 25 -14.03 14.56 -15.01
N ILE A 26 -13.62 14.48 -16.28
CA ILE A 26 -14.40 15.01 -17.42
C ILE A 26 -15.55 14.05 -17.82
N LYS A 27 -15.31 12.74 -17.81
CA LYS A 27 -16.24 11.68 -18.20
C LYS A 27 -16.26 10.57 -17.15
N PRO A 28 -17.04 10.71 -16.07
CA PRO A 28 -17.02 9.79 -14.94
C PRO A 28 -17.73 8.46 -15.20
N ALA A 29 -18.70 8.42 -16.13
CA ALA A 29 -19.54 7.24 -16.40
C ALA A 29 -18.78 5.89 -16.53
N PRO A 30 -17.70 5.77 -17.35
CA PRO A 30 -16.94 4.53 -17.44
C PRO A 30 -16.23 4.13 -16.14
N PHE A 31 -15.83 5.08 -15.31
CA PHE A 31 -15.11 4.80 -14.05
C PHE A 31 -16.07 4.48 -12.90
N ILE A 32 -17.27 5.07 -12.88
CA ILE A 32 -18.31 4.74 -11.90
C ILE A 32 -18.74 3.27 -12.05
N ALA A 33 -18.81 2.77 -13.29
CA ALA A 33 -19.10 1.36 -13.56
C ALA A 33 -18.06 0.39 -12.96
N LEU A 34 -16.84 0.87 -12.68
CA LEU A 34 -15.77 0.08 -12.06
C LEU A 34 -15.83 0.08 -10.52
N LYS A 35 -16.61 0.97 -9.90
CA LYS A 35 -16.71 1.10 -8.43
C LYS A 35 -16.97 -0.22 -7.70
N PRO A 36 -17.89 -1.12 -8.16
CA PRO A 36 -18.14 -2.39 -7.50
C PRO A 36 -16.92 -3.34 -7.50
N PHE A 37 -15.99 -3.17 -8.43
CA PHE A 37 -14.81 -4.02 -8.60
C PHE A 37 -13.58 -3.49 -7.85
N MET A 38 -13.65 -2.31 -7.23
CA MET A 38 -12.49 -1.70 -6.55
C MET A 38 -11.89 -2.60 -5.47
N GLY A 39 -12.74 -3.28 -4.69
CA GLY A 39 -12.27 -4.24 -3.69
C GLY A 39 -11.47 -5.39 -4.31
N SER A 40 -11.93 -5.91 -5.45
CA SER A 40 -11.25 -6.99 -6.17
C SER A 40 -9.94 -6.52 -6.80
N PHE A 41 -9.90 -5.31 -7.37
CA PHE A 41 -8.65 -4.73 -7.88
C PHE A 41 -7.64 -4.53 -6.75
N PHE A 42 -8.08 -4.00 -5.62
CA PHE A 42 -7.23 -3.84 -4.46
C PHE A 42 -6.70 -5.19 -3.93
N ALA A 43 -7.57 -6.19 -3.80
CA ALA A 43 -7.17 -7.54 -3.42
C ALA A 43 -6.15 -8.14 -4.40
N LEU A 44 -6.34 -7.94 -5.71
CA LEU A 44 -5.39 -8.40 -6.73
C LEU A 44 -4.02 -7.72 -6.59
N THR A 45 -3.97 -6.42 -6.31
CA THR A 45 -2.70 -5.71 -6.06
C THR A 45 -2.01 -6.23 -4.80
N MET A 46 -2.75 -6.46 -3.71
CA MET A 46 -2.20 -7.00 -2.46
C MET A 46 -1.69 -8.43 -2.62
N PHE A 47 -2.39 -9.26 -3.40
CA PHE A 47 -1.91 -10.57 -3.80
C PHE A 47 -0.61 -10.48 -4.62
N GLY A 48 -0.53 -9.54 -5.55
CA GLY A 48 0.67 -9.27 -6.34
C GLY A 48 1.86 -8.88 -5.47
N ILE A 49 1.66 -8.01 -4.47
CA ILE A 49 2.69 -7.67 -3.47
C ILE A 49 3.13 -8.92 -2.72
N GLY A 50 2.20 -9.76 -2.26
CA GLY A 50 2.51 -11.03 -1.60
C GLY A 50 3.37 -11.97 -2.44
N ILE A 51 3.15 -12.00 -3.75
CA ILE A 51 3.95 -12.79 -4.70
C ILE A 51 5.37 -12.23 -4.88
N VAL A 52 5.52 -10.91 -4.86
CA VAL A 52 6.80 -10.24 -5.06
C VAL A 52 7.71 -10.36 -3.83
N LEU A 53 7.14 -10.45 -2.62
CA LEU A 53 7.89 -10.63 -1.37
C LEU A 53 8.74 -11.92 -1.39
N ASP A 54 10.01 -11.81 -1.03
CA ASP A 54 10.91 -12.96 -0.93
C ASP A 54 11.21 -13.31 0.54
N SER A 55 11.40 -14.60 0.79
CA SER A 55 11.95 -15.13 2.04
C SER A 55 13.20 -14.39 2.55
N ARG A 56 14.03 -13.85 1.64
CA ARG A 56 15.24 -13.09 1.99
C ARG A 56 14.94 -11.75 2.65
N ASP A 57 13.79 -11.14 2.35
CA ASP A 57 13.39 -9.85 2.93
C ASP A 57 13.19 -10.00 4.45
N PHE A 58 12.64 -11.15 4.89
CA PHE A 58 12.50 -11.49 6.30
C PHE A 58 13.84 -11.71 7.02
N ILE A 59 14.84 -12.23 6.32
CA ILE A 59 16.19 -12.41 6.87
C ILE A 59 16.85 -11.04 7.10
N ALA A 60 16.67 -10.09 6.18
CA ALA A 60 17.18 -8.73 6.34
C ALA A 60 16.59 -8.04 7.57
N ILE A 61 15.28 -8.17 7.78
CA ILE A 61 14.58 -7.67 8.99
C ILE A 61 15.18 -8.28 10.26
N ALA A 62 15.39 -9.60 10.28
CA ALA A 62 15.91 -10.31 11.46
C ALA A 62 17.38 -9.96 11.77
N ARG A 63 18.18 -9.61 10.76
CA ARG A 63 19.59 -9.22 10.96
C ARG A 63 19.75 -7.83 11.55
N HIS A 64 18.87 -6.89 11.20
CA HIS A 64 18.93 -5.50 11.67
C HIS A 64 17.56 -5.00 12.13
N PRO A 65 17.02 -5.53 13.24
CA PRO A 65 15.65 -5.24 13.66
C PRO A 65 15.47 -3.80 14.18
N PHE A 66 16.48 -3.24 14.82
CA PHE A 66 16.37 -1.92 15.46
C PHE A 66 16.11 -0.78 14.46
N PRO A 67 16.88 -0.63 13.35
CA PRO A 67 16.57 0.38 12.34
C PRO A 67 15.18 0.22 11.73
N VAL A 68 14.75 -1.02 11.46
CA VAL A 68 13.44 -1.30 10.86
C VAL A 68 12.30 -0.93 11.82
N PHE A 69 12.47 -1.23 13.10
CA PHE A 69 11.55 -0.82 14.15
C PHE A 69 11.42 0.71 14.24
N VAL A 70 12.54 1.44 14.29
CA VAL A 70 12.54 2.91 14.33
C VAL A 70 11.81 3.50 13.13
N GLY A 71 12.09 3.00 11.92
CA GLY A 71 11.40 3.43 10.71
C GLY A 71 9.90 3.14 10.75
N THR A 72 9.50 1.98 11.27
CA THR A 72 8.10 1.57 11.38
C THR A 72 7.35 2.47 12.37
N VAL A 73 7.94 2.76 13.53
CA VAL A 73 7.37 3.70 14.51
C VAL A 73 7.27 5.09 13.92
N ALA A 74 8.32 5.57 13.24
CA ALA A 74 8.30 6.87 12.57
C ALA A 74 7.18 6.94 11.54
N GLN A 75 7.01 5.91 10.72
CA GLN A 75 5.97 5.84 9.71
C GLN A 75 4.56 5.92 10.30
N PHE A 76 4.25 5.08 11.29
CA PHE A 76 2.94 5.05 11.94
C PHE A 76 2.71 6.15 12.99
N THR A 77 3.66 7.08 13.12
CA THR A 77 3.52 8.25 14.00
C THR A 77 3.48 9.53 13.18
N ILE A 78 4.50 9.77 12.35
CA ILE A 78 4.67 11.02 11.61
C ILE A 78 3.57 11.20 10.56
N MET A 79 3.27 10.17 9.76
CA MET A 79 2.28 10.28 8.69
C MET A 79 0.84 10.46 9.20
N PRO A 80 0.35 9.67 10.17
CA PRO A 80 -1.01 9.85 10.70
C PRO A 80 -1.18 11.15 11.47
N LEU A 81 -0.20 11.53 12.31
CA LEU A 81 -0.25 12.79 13.04
C LEU A 81 -0.16 13.98 12.09
N GLY A 82 0.71 13.91 11.06
CA GLY A 82 0.78 14.92 10.02
C GLY A 82 -0.56 15.10 9.30
N ALA A 83 -1.22 14.00 8.93
CA ALA A 83 -2.56 14.02 8.33
C ALA A 83 -3.61 14.64 9.24
N TRP A 84 -3.62 14.28 10.53
CA TRP A 84 -4.56 14.83 11.51
C TRP A 84 -4.31 16.32 11.80
N ILE A 85 -3.05 16.72 11.97
CA ILE A 85 -2.66 18.13 12.15
C ILE A 85 -3.08 18.94 10.91
N ALA A 86 -2.76 18.46 9.71
CA ALA A 86 -3.15 19.12 8.47
C ALA A 86 -4.68 19.25 8.37
N ALA A 87 -5.43 18.19 8.67
CA ALA A 87 -6.89 18.23 8.65
C ALA A 87 -7.47 19.32 9.56
N ARG A 88 -6.89 19.51 10.75
CA ARG A 88 -7.29 20.57 11.69
C ARG A 88 -6.83 21.96 11.25
N LEU A 89 -5.58 22.11 10.84
CA LEU A 89 -5.02 23.40 10.42
C LEU A 89 -5.76 24.00 9.22
N PHE A 90 -6.16 23.16 8.26
CA PHE A 90 -6.90 23.60 7.08
C PHE A 90 -8.43 23.57 7.27
N GLY A 91 -8.94 23.19 8.45
CA GLY A 91 -10.37 23.14 8.74
C GLY A 91 -11.14 22.22 7.77
N LEU A 92 -10.58 21.05 7.44
CA LEU A 92 -11.15 20.20 6.40
C LEU A 92 -12.53 19.65 6.79
N PRO A 93 -13.48 19.53 5.83
CA PRO A 93 -14.74 18.85 6.06
C PRO A 93 -14.52 17.42 6.57
N PRO A 94 -15.38 16.89 7.45
CA PRO A 94 -15.18 15.59 8.09
C PRO A 94 -14.80 14.47 7.10
N ALA A 95 -15.54 14.33 6.00
CA ALA A 95 -15.30 13.28 5.01
C ALA A 95 -13.89 13.35 4.38
N ILE A 96 -13.38 14.56 4.14
CA ILE A 96 -12.04 14.77 3.59
C ILE A 96 -10.98 14.53 4.67
N ALA A 97 -11.22 14.98 5.90
CA ALA A 97 -10.35 14.72 7.04
C ALA A 97 -10.18 13.22 7.30
N LEU A 98 -11.28 12.45 7.27
CA LEU A 98 -11.23 10.99 7.40
C LEU A 98 -10.41 10.35 6.28
N GLY A 99 -10.63 10.74 5.02
CA GLY A 99 -9.84 10.25 3.89
C GLY A 99 -8.36 10.55 4.02
N LEU A 100 -8.00 11.74 4.51
CA LEU A 100 -6.62 12.14 4.74
C LEU A 100 -5.97 11.35 5.88
N ILE A 101 -6.66 11.19 7.02
CA ILE A 101 -6.17 10.40 8.16
C ILE A 101 -6.03 8.91 7.79
N LEU A 102 -7.00 8.35 7.07
CA LEU A 102 -6.92 6.98 6.53
C LEU A 102 -5.69 6.80 5.64
N THR A 103 -5.44 7.78 4.76
CA THR A 103 -4.27 7.78 3.86
C THR A 103 -2.97 7.87 4.65
N GLY A 104 -2.89 8.77 5.64
CA GLY A 104 -1.71 8.90 6.51
C GLY A 104 -1.47 7.68 7.40
N SER A 105 -2.52 6.91 7.69
CA SER A 105 -2.46 5.67 8.50
C SER A 105 -2.14 4.42 7.68
N ALA A 106 -2.08 4.52 6.36
CA ALA A 106 -1.75 3.42 5.47
C ALA A 106 -0.23 3.10 5.49
N PRO A 107 0.17 1.85 5.16
CA PRO A 107 1.57 1.47 5.06
C PRO A 107 2.25 2.12 3.85
N GLY A 108 3.54 1.84 3.72
CA GLY A 108 4.38 2.45 2.69
C GLY A 108 4.09 1.80 1.35
N ALA A 109 4.21 2.56 0.27
CA ALA A 109 4.09 2.02 -1.08
C ALA A 109 5.43 1.47 -1.57
N MET A 110 5.38 0.40 -2.36
CA MET A 110 6.56 -0.22 -3.02
C MET A 110 7.33 0.76 -3.93
N ALA A 111 6.70 1.84 -4.38
CA ALA A 111 7.35 2.92 -5.12
C ALA A 111 8.51 3.56 -4.33
N SER A 112 8.45 3.57 -2.99
CA SER A 112 9.53 4.08 -2.14
C SER A 112 10.84 3.31 -2.32
N ASN A 113 10.78 2.01 -2.60
CA ASN A 113 11.96 1.17 -2.85
C ASN A 113 12.71 1.62 -4.10
N VAL A 114 11.98 1.99 -5.15
CA VAL A 114 12.55 2.52 -6.40
C VAL A 114 13.17 3.90 -6.15
N MET A 115 12.50 4.76 -5.39
CA MET A 115 13.02 6.09 -5.06
C MET A 115 14.29 6.01 -4.20
N CYS A 116 14.36 5.08 -3.24
CA CYS A 116 15.58 4.84 -2.47
C CYS A 116 16.74 4.38 -3.36
N TYR A 117 16.48 3.49 -4.32
CA TYR A 117 17.49 3.05 -5.28
C TYR A 117 18.04 4.23 -6.11
N VAL A 118 17.15 5.06 -6.66
CA VAL A 118 17.53 6.25 -7.44
C VAL A 118 18.29 7.27 -6.59
N ALA A 119 17.94 7.42 -5.32
CA ALA A 119 18.59 8.32 -4.38
C ALA A 119 19.93 7.78 -3.83
N GLY A 120 20.35 6.56 -4.19
CA GLY A 120 21.55 5.93 -3.63
C GLY A 120 21.42 5.57 -2.15
N ALA A 121 20.19 5.46 -1.64
CA ALA A 121 19.89 5.06 -0.27
C ALA A 121 19.85 3.53 -0.12
N ASP A 122 19.73 3.06 1.12
CA ASP A 122 19.63 1.63 1.42
C ASP A 122 18.28 1.05 0.96
N THR A 123 18.31 0.34 -0.17
CA THR A 123 17.14 -0.32 -0.75
C THR A 123 16.68 -1.52 0.07
N ALA A 124 17.60 -2.24 0.70
CA ALA A 124 17.27 -3.39 1.53
C ALA A 124 16.53 -2.93 2.79
N TYR A 125 16.94 -1.78 3.35
CA TYR A 125 16.22 -1.12 4.44
C TYR A 125 14.80 -0.70 4.01
N SER A 126 14.65 -0.03 2.86
CA SER A 126 13.34 0.39 2.34
C SER A 126 12.38 -0.79 2.13
N VAL A 127 12.88 -1.89 1.54
CA VAL A 127 12.11 -3.12 1.34
C VAL A 127 11.71 -3.74 2.68
N SER A 128 12.62 -3.79 3.64
CA SER A 128 12.36 -4.31 4.99
C SER A 128 11.28 -3.49 5.71
N LEU A 129 11.38 -2.16 5.66
CA LEU A 129 10.40 -1.25 6.25
C LEU A 129 9.01 -1.37 5.59
N THR A 130 8.96 -1.45 4.26
CA THR A 130 7.71 -1.62 3.52
C THR A 130 7.07 -2.97 3.84
N THR A 131 7.86 -4.04 3.94
CA THR A 131 7.37 -5.38 4.31
C THR A 131 6.76 -5.37 5.72
N VAL A 132 7.48 -4.85 6.72
CA VAL A 132 7.00 -4.80 8.11
C VAL A 132 5.76 -3.92 8.23
N SER A 133 5.77 -2.72 7.65
CA SER A 133 4.60 -1.82 7.70
C SER A 133 3.38 -2.45 7.01
N THR A 134 3.55 -3.10 5.86
CA THR A 134 2.48 -3.81 5.16
C THR A 134 1.87 -4.90 6.05
N LEU A 135 2.69 -5.71 6.73
CA LEU A 135 2.22 -6.75 7.65
C LEU A 135 1.49 -6.19 8.88
N LEU A 136 1.88 -5.00 9.36
CA LEU A 136 1.26 -4.34 10.53
C LEU A 136 0.00 -3.53 10.20
N THR A 137 -0.21 -3.18 8.93
CA THR A 137 -1.40 -2.49 8.39
C THR A 137 -2.74 -2.90 9.02
N PRO A 138 -3.06 -4.19 9.21
CA PRO A 138 -4.38 -4.62 9.70
C PRO A 138 -4.71 -4.16 11.09
N LEU A 139 -3.70 -3.86 11.90
CA LEU A 139 -3.87 -3.36 13.24
C LEU A 139 -3.64 -1.86 13.28
N MET A 140 -2.55 -1.42 12.65
CA MET A 140 -2.12 -0.02 12.72
C MET A 140 -3.07 0.91 11.97
N THR A 141 -3.44 0.62 10.74
CA THR A 141 -4.32 1.50 9.94
C THR A 141 -5.70 1.69 10.56
N PRO A 142 -6.47 0.64 10.90
CA PRO A 142 -7.76 0.83 11.57
C PRO A 142 -7.60 1.41 12.97
N GLY A 143 -6.57 1.02 13.73
CA GLY A 143 -6.35 1.52 15.09
C GLY A 143 -6.05 3.02 15.13
N LEU A 144 -5.13 3.48 14.28
CA LEU A 144 -4.76 4.90 14.17
C LEU A 144 -5.89 5.73 13.59
N THR A 145 -6.59 5.21 12.58
CA THR A 145 -7.76 5.90 12.03
C THR A 145 -8.85 6.02 13.08
N TYR A 146 -9.18 4.95 13.80
CA TYR A 146 -10.14 4.98 14.89
C TYR A 146 -9.73 6.01 15.96
N LEU A 147 -8.47 6.00 16.38
CA LEU A 147 -7.97 6.92 17.41
C LEU A 147 -8.05 8.39 16.99
N LEU A 148 -7.66 8.70 15.75
CA LEU A 148 -7.51 10.07 15.25
C LEU A 148 -8.78 10.64 14.63
N ALA A 149 -9.64 9.79 14.07
CA ALA A 149 -10.86 10.22 13.36
C ALA A 149 -12.16 10.00 14.15
N ARG A 150 -12.12 9.42 15.37
CA ARG A 150 -13.28 9.27 16.26
C ARG A 150 -14.04 10.56 16.57
N GLU A 151 -13.36 11.70 16.50
CA GLU A 151 -13.97 13.01 16.74
C GLU A 151 -14.83 13.47 15.55
N TYR A 152 -14.58 12.93 14.35
CA TYR A 152 -15.27 13.28 13.12
C TYR A 152 -16.38 12.29 12.77
N PHE A 153 -16.24 11.01 13.13
CA PHE A 153 -17.19 9.95 12.81
C PHE A 153 -17.31 8.91 13.93
N HIS A 154 -18.50 8.31 14.05
CA HIS A 154 -18.64 7.03 14.71
C HIS A 154 -18.01 5.95 13.83
N ILE A 155 -16.78 5.58 14.18
CA ILE A 155 -16.01 4.58 13.45
C ILE A 155 -16.23 3.22 14.12
N ASP A 156 -16.83 2.30 13.38
CA ASP A 156 -16.86 0.90 13.76
C ASP A 156 -15.50 0.26 13.44
N PHE A 157 -14.66 0.15 14.49
CA PHE A 157 -13.36 -0.48 14.39
C PHE A 157 -13.45 -1.91 13.82
N SER A 158 -14.48 -2.67 14.21
CA SER A 158 -14.64 -4.06 13.79
C SER A 158 -14.90 -4.18 12.29
N ALA A 159 -15.70 -3.27 11.73
CA ALA A 159 -15.99 -3.22 10.31
C ALA A 159 -14.75 -2.86 9.47
N ILE A 160 -13.95 -1.87 9.91
CA ILE A 160 -12.70 -1.50 9.21
C ILE A 160 -11.69 -2.65 9.33
N PHE A 161 -11.53 -3.22 10.51
CA PHE A 161 -10.63 -4.36 10.73
C PHE A 161 -10.96 -5.54 9.82
N LEU A 162 -12.23 -5.94 9.75
CA LEU A 162 -12.67 -7.05 8.90
C LEU A 162 -12.43 -6.74 7.42
N SER A 163 -12.71 -5.51 6.99
CA SER A 163 -12.46 -5.05 5.61
C SER A 163 -10.98 -5.12 5.25
N VAL A 164 -10.10 -4.69 6.15
CA VAL A 164 -8.65 -4.74 5.95
C VAL A 164 -8.15 -6.19 5.91
N VAL A 165 -8.65 -7.06 6.80
CA VAL A 165 -8.29 -8.49 6.77
C VAL A 165 -8.69 -9.12 5.44
N GLN A 166 -9.89 -8.82 4.94
CA GLN A 166 -10.39 -9.39 3.69
C GLN A 166 -9.69 -8.83 2.44
N MET A 167 -9.47 -7.52 2.37
CA MET A 167 -8.93 -6.86 1.18
C MET A 167 -7.40 -6.79 1.14
N VAL A 168 -6.73 -6.85 2.29
CA VAL A 168 -5.26 -6.78 2.40
C VAL A 168 -4.67 -8.13 2.77
N ILE A 169 -5.08 -8.70 3.90
CA ILE A 169 -4.33 -9.81 4.51
C ILE A 169 -4.56 -11.13 3.81
N LEU A 170 -5.81 -11.49 3.55
CA LEU A 170 -6.11 -12.74 2.86
C LEU A 170 -5.40 -12.82 1.49
N PRO A 171 -5.47 -11.79 0.63
CA PRO A 171 -4.77 -11.80 -0.65
C PRO A 171 -3.25 -11.80 -0.48
N LEU A 172 -2.69 -10.99 0.43
CA LEU A 172 -1.25 -10.93 0.69
C LEU A 172 -0.69 -12.30 1.13
N ILE A 173 -1.33 -12.94 2.11
CA ILE A 173 -0.92 -14.27 2.61
C ILE A 173 -1.07 -15.31 1.50
N ALA A 174 -2.15 -15.27 0.72
CA ALA A 174 -2.34 -16.17 -0.41
C ALA A 174 -1.23 -16.02 -1.46
N GLY A 175 -0.83 -14.77 -1.77
CA GLY A 175 0.28 -14.49 -2.68
C GLY A 175 1.62 -15.00 -2.16
N LEU A 176 1.91 -14.77 -0.87
CA LEU A 176 3.13 -15.24 -0.21
C LEU A 176 3.19 -16.77 -0.14
N ALA A 177 2.07 -17.43 0.20
CA ALA A 177 1.97 -18.88 0.21
C ALA A 177 2.23 -19.45 -1.18
N LEU A 178 1.63 -18.88 -2.22
CA LEU A 178 1.84 -19.33 -3.60
C LEU A 178 3.31 -19.14 -4.03
N ARG A 179 3.94 -18.02 -3.65
CA ARG A 179 5.37 -17.76 -3.86
C ARG A 179 6.27 -18.77 -3.17
N TYR A 180 5.92 -19.18 -1.96
CA TYR A 180 6.66 -20.20 -1.21
C TYR A 180 6.58 -21.57 -1.91
N PHE A 181 5.37 -22.01 -2.31
CA PHE A 181 5.17 -23.35 -2.91
C PHE A 181 5.63 -23.45 -4.38
N LEU A 182 5.52 -22.38 -5.17
CA LEU A 182 5.77 -22.40 -6.63
C LEU A 182 6.98 -21.58 -7.06
N LYS A 183 7.98 -21.43 -6.17
CA LYS A 183 9.16 -20.55 -6.30
C LYS A 183 9.78 -20.52 -7.71
N SER A 184 9.99 -21.69 -8.33
CA SER A 184 10.60 -21.81 -9.67
C SER A 184 9.70 -21.35 -10.83
N ARG A 185 8.38 -21.54 -10.72
CA ARG A 185 7.41 -21.09 -11.75
C ARG A 185 7.10 -19.60 -11.61
N ILE A 186 6.98 -19.10 -10.38
CA ILE A 186 6.67 -17.68 -10.15
C ILE A 186 7.81 -16.77 -10.61
N ASN A 187 9.08 -17.18 -10.43
CA ASN A 187 10.22 -16.40 -10.92
C ASN A 187 10.17 -16.11 -12.44
N ARG A 188 9.40 -16.88 -13.23
CA ARG A 188 9.23 -16.62 -14.67
C ARG A 188 8.19 -15.53 -14.96
N ILE A 189 7.25 -15.29 -14.05
CA ILE A 189 6.13 -14.34 -14.22
C ILE A 189 6.20 -13.14 -13.28
N ILE A 190 7.21 -13.10 -12.40
CA ILE A 190 7.36 -12.04 -11.38
C ILE A 190 7.44 -10.64 -12.01
N ASP A 191 8.03 -10.54 -13.20
CA ASP A 191 8.17 -9.29 -13.98
C ASP A 191 6.82 -8.68 -14.42
N ILE A 192 5.71 -9.41 -14.31
CA ILE A 192 4.37 -8.95 -14.70
C ILE A 192 3.68 -8.22 -13.55
N PHE A 193 3.92 -8.63 -12.30
CA PHE A 193 3.27 -8.08 -11.12
C PHE A 193 3.50 -6.58 -10.87
N PRO A 194 4.63 -5.96 -11.25
CA PRO A 194 4.78 -4.50 -11.19
C PRO A 194 3.84 -3.71 -12.10
N ALA A 195 3.11 -4.36 -13.01
CA ALA A 195 2.11 -3.74 -13.88
C ALA A 195 0.67 -4.08 -13.49
N VAL A 196 0.46 -4.81 -12.40
CA VAL A 196 -0.83 -5.13 -11.79
C VAL A 196 -1.09 -4.15 -10.65
#